data_AF-A0A418QCM4-F1
#
_entry.id   AF-A0A418QCM4-F1
#
_cell.length_a   1.000
_cell.length_b   1.000
_cell.length_c   1.000
_cell.angle_alpha   90.00
_cell.angle_beta   90.00
_cell.angle_gamma   90.00
#
_symmetry.space_group_name_H-M   'P 1'
#
loop_
_entity.id
_entity.type
_entity.pdbx_description
1 polymer ?
#
loop_
_entity_poly.entity_id
_entity_poly.type
_entity_poly.pdbx_seq_one_letter_code
_entity_poly.pdbx_strand_id
1 'polypeptide(L)'
;MSVTYLEYSDPNGAEHKFYEVTVDGADLTVRYGRIGTDGQTQRKTFPSPEKAQAEADKKLKEKRRKGYEDAVQGVRQKREVVRRTFTETRSTTRQGAPLLWKFDTKATAFGIFAGDDQVWVGNQDGQVHALSPDGEVQRSFTLPDGVKCLVRDDRWTFAGCDDGNVYDLSGKLPFIAYEVEGSAALLWLDIHAGTLAASDWDGNVFAFDAESDQQWANVATGGKMGWMVRVDDRGVYYGHSAGVGMYDRTSGLPLWQAKTRGVVLFGWQDGQDLYAGTAQNLIQRFTKAGEHVQDYACDAAVLSCATSPGGEYVFAGDSGSAVYCFTRTGERLWKLGSGVGGALSMQYASGRLYLVTSRGTLAALDASPEAIQAAQRGEAPAPRDVKLAAAAQASAPLTQLTVTADSGQGVRLVCERDGTRLRVRPTTPGYHAWNVQFPRNLREAGATYLVDDLVDAGGFYRVVGDIRRVG
;
A
#
# COMPACT_ATOMS: atom_id res chain seq x y z
N MET A 1 -38.70 -12.33 10.12
CA MET A 1 -37.47 -11.89 9.44
C MET A 1 -37.79 -11.24 8.09
N SER A 2 -37.37 -9.99 7.88
CA SER A 2 -37.35 -9.30 6.57
C SER A 2 -35.91 -8.93 6.21
N VAL A 3 -35.57 -8.98 4.92
CA VAL A 3 -34.25 -8.59 4.39
C VAL A 3 -34.45 -7.66 3.21
N THR A 4 -33.72 -6.53 3.19
CA THR A 4 -33.66 -5.61 2.06
C THR A 4 -32.21 -5.37 1.71
N TYR A 5 -31.84 -5.63 0.46
CA TYR A 5 -30.48 -5.50 -0.06
C TYR A 5 -30.45 -4.40 -1.12
N LEU A 6 -29.59 -3.41 -0.90
CA LEU A 6 -29.39 -2.29 -1.79
C LEU A 6 -27.96 -2.26 -2.30
N GLU A 7 -27.76 -1.79 -3.52
CA GLU A 7 -26.43 -1.56 -4.10
C GLU A 7 -26.28 -0.14 -4.60
N TYR A 8 -25.06 0.37 -4.56
CA TYR A 8 -24.65 1.61 -5.18
C TYR A 8 -23.33 1.40 -5.90
N SER A 9 -23.28 1.72 -7.18
CA SER A 9 -22.03 1.83 -7.91
C SER A 9 -22.00 3.14 -8.66
N ASP A 10 -20.98 3.94 -8.41
CA ASP A 10 -20.75 5.17 -9.15
C ASP A 10 -20.18 4.82 -10.54
N PRO A 11 -20.85 5.19 -11.65
CA PRO A 11 -20.34 4.95 -13.00
C PRO A 11 -19.07 5.73 -13.31
N ASN A 12 -18.79 6.83 -12.60
CA ASN A 12 -17.60 7.67 -12.79
C ASN A 12 -16.68 7.70 -11.55
N GLY A 13 -16.95 6.88 -10.54
CA GLY A 13 -16.33 7.05 -9.23
C GLY A 13 -15.97 5.77 -8.48
N ALA A 14 -15.47 6.01 -7.27
CA ALA A 14 -14.79 5.04 -6.42
C ALA A 14 -15.69 4.02 -5.72
N GLU A 15 -16.98 4.33 -5.60
CA GLU A 15 -17.88 3.54 -4.77
C GLU A 15 -18.48 2.37 -5.55
N HIS A 16 -18.36 1.17 -5.00
CA HIS A 16 -18.98 -0.06 -5.48
C HIS A 16 -19.41 -0.91 -4.28
N LYS A 17 -20.54 -0.51 -3.69
CA LYS A 17 -20.92 -0.86 -2.32
C LYS A 17 -22.31 -1.48 -2.25
N PHE A 18 -22.51 -2.32 -1.24
CA PHE A 18 -23.81 -2.81 -0.87
C PHE A 18 -24.21 -2.33 0.53
N TYR A 19 -25.51 -2.35 0.78
CA TYR A 19 -26.11 -2.08 2.06
C TYR A 19 -27.32 -2.97 2.25
N GLU A 20 -27.26 -3.84 3.25
CA GLU A 20 -28.28 -4.80 3.59
C GLU A 20 -28.85 -4.49 4.97
N VAL A 21 -30.16 -4.55 5.08
CA VAL A 21 -30.90 -4.39 6.32
C VAL A 21 -31.72 -5.63 6.55
N THR A 22 -31.54 -6.26 7.70
CA THR A 22 -32.32 -7.40 8.18
C THR A 22 -33.03 -7.02 9.46
N VAL A 23 -34.35 -7.23 9.51
CA VAL A 23 -35.15 -7.07 10.73
C VAL A 23 -35.68 -8.43 11.15
N ASP A 24 -35.36 -8.86 12.36
CA ASP A 24 -35.89 -10.08 12.96
C ASP A 24 -36.44 -9.82 14.36
N GLY A 25 -37.77 -9.76 14.48
CA GLY A 25 -38.43 -9.28 15.70
C GLY A 25 -37.96 -7.87 16.06
N ALA A 26 -37.40 -7.71 17.26
CA ALA A 26 -36.86 -6.44 17.75
C ALA A 26 -35.38 -6.22 17.39
N ASP A 27 -34.74 -7.16 16.68
CA ASP A 27 -33.35 -7.05 16.27
C ASP A 27 -33.22 -6.45 14.87
N LEU A 28 -32.41 -5.41 14.76
CA LEU A 28 -31.97 -4.81 13.51
C LEU A 28 -30.52 -5.22 13.26
N THR A 29 -30.28 -5.91 12.14
CA THR A 29 -28.94 -6.19 11.64
C THR A 29 -28.72 -5.40 10.36
N VAL A 30 -27.60 -4.70 10.27
CA VAL A 30 -27.17 -3.97 9.07
C VAL A 30 -25.85 -4.56 8.62
N ARG A 31 -25.77 -4.98 7.37
CA ARG A 31 -24.53 -5.43 6.73
C ARG A 31 -24.18 -4.50 5.59
N TYR A 32 -22.93 -4.04 5.50
CA TYR A 32 -22.52 -3.10 4.46
C TYR A 32 -21.06 -3.32 4.10
N GLY A 33 -20.69 -3.01 2.87
CA GLY A 33 -19.32 -3.19 2.41
C GLY A 33 -19.23 -3.05 0.91
N ARG A 34 -18.15 -3.56 0.33
CA ARG A 34 -17.96 -3.58 -1.12
C ARG A 34 -18.68 -4.78 -1.71
N ILE A 35 -19.27 -4.59 -2.89
CA ILE A 35 -20.04 -5.66 -3.56
C ILE A 35 -19.12 -6.85 -3.83
N GLY A 36 -19.60 -8.05 -3.51
CA GLY A 36 -18.83 -9.30 -3.59
C GLY A 36 -17.90 -9.57 -2.40
N THR A 37 -18.05 -8.84 -1.30
CA THR A 37 -17.37 -9.12 -0.02
C THR A 37 -18.38 -9.44 1.07
N ASP A 38 -17.93 -10.04 2.18
CA ASP A 38 -18.79 -10.29 3.35
C ASP A 38 -19.27 -8.98 4.00
N GLY A 39 -18.47 -7.92 3.88
CA GLY A 39 -18.71 -6.61 4.47
C GLY A 39 -18.57 -6.62 6.00
N GLN A 40 -19.08 -5.56 6.62
CA GLN A 40 -19.16 -5.37 8.06
C GLN A 40 -20.60 -5.52 8.52
N THR A 41 -20.79 -6.10 9.70
CA THR A 41 -22.12 -6.33 10.29
C THR A 41 -22.26 -5.55 11.60
N GLN A 42 -23.34 -4.80 11.73
CA GLN A 42 -23.75 -4.14 12.97
C GLN A 42 -25.11 -4.70 13.41
N ARG A 43 -25.23 -5.03 14.69
CA ARG A 43 -26.50 -5.47 15.28
C ARG A 43 -26.93 -4.51 16.37
N LYS A 44 -28.24 -4.24 16.44
CA LYS A 44 -28.85 -3.47 17.51
C LYS A 44 -30.23 -4.02 17.83
N THR A 45 -30.46 -4.31 19.10
CA THR A 45 -31.78 -4.68 19.63
C THR A 45 -32.54 -3.43 20.03
N PHE A 46 -33.83 -3.38 19.68
CA PHE A 46 -34.76 -2.30 20.02
C PHE A 46 -35.78 -2.77 21.06
N PRO A 47 -36.50 -1.84 21.72
CA PRO A 47 -37.53 -2.20 22.69
C PRO A 47 -38.73 -2.97 22.11
N SER A 48 -38.98 -2.85 20.80
CA SER A 48 -40.08 -3.56 20.14
C SER A 48 -39.79 -3.80 18.64
N PRO A 49 -40.46 -4.77 18.01
CA PRO A 49 -40.37 -5.00 16.57
C PRO A 49 -40.72 -3.77 15.72
N GLU A 50 -41.72 -2.99 16.12
CA GLU A 50 -42.16 -1.79 15.40
C GLU A 50 -41.07 -0.71 15.40
N LYS A 51 -40.31 -0.58 16.51
CA LYS A 51 -39.18 0.35 16.60
C LYS A 51 -38.00 -0.09 15.74
N ALA A 52 -37.72 -1.40 15.68
CA ALA A 52 -36.69 -1.95 14.79
C ALA A 52 -37.04 -1.69 13.32
N GLN A 53 -38.30 -1.95 12.93
CA GLN A 53 -38.78 -1.70 11.57
C GLN A 53 -38.74 -0.21 11.20
N ALA A 54 -39.19 0.69 12.08
CA ALA A 54 -39.15 2.13 11.82
C ALA A 54 -37.72 2.67 11.61
N GLU A 55 -36.73 2.15 12.36
CA GLU A 55 -35.33 2.50 12.16
C GLU A 55 -34.77 1.89 10.86
N ALA A 56 -35.16 0.66 10.51
CA ALA A 56 -34.82 0.04 9.23
C ALA A 56 -35.29 0.89 8.04
N ASP A 57 -36.57 1.28 8.04
CA ASP A 57 -37.18 2.09 6.97
C ASP A 57 -36.48 3.45 6.83
N LYS A 58 -36.14 4.08 7.97
CA LYS A 58 -35.36 5.32 8.00
C LYS A 58 -33.99 5.16 7.34
N LYS A 59 -33.25 4.09 7.68
CA LYS A 59 -31.92 3.81 7.10
C LYS A 59 -32.00 3.52 5.61
N LEU A 60 -32.98 2.73 5.17
CA LEU A 60 -33.20 2.42 3.76
C LEU A 60 -33.56 3.68 2.97
N LYS A 61 -34.44 4.54 3.49
CA LYS A 61 -34.80 5.81 2.85
C LYS A 61 -33.60 6.75 2.72
N GLU A 62 -32.76 6.83 3.75
CA GLU A 62 -31.53 7.62 3.70
C GLU A 62 -30.58 7.11 2.61
N LYS A 63 -30.40 5.78 2.49
CA LYS A 63 -29.54 5.18 1.49
C LYS A 63 -30.06 5.35 0.07
N ARG A 64 -31.37 5.17 -0.14
CA ARG A 64 -32.01 5.45 -1.44
C ARG A 64 -31.83 6.91 -1.87
N ARG A 65 -31.93 7.87 -0.93
CA ARG A 65 -31.65 9.28 -1.20
C ARG A 65 -30.18 9.52 -1.59
N LYS A 66 -29.26 8.67 -1.14
CA LYS A 66 -27.84 8.67 -1.53
C LYS A 66 -27.57 7.90 -2.84
N GLY A 67 -28.61 7.47 -3.56
CA GLY A 67 -28.50 6.81 -4.86
C GLY A 67 -28.43 5.28 -4.80
N TYR A 68 -28.59 4.66 -3.61
CA TYR A 68 -28.66 3.20 -3.52
C TYR A 68 -29.97 2.69 -4.14
N GLU A 69 -29.87 1.62 -4.91
CA GLU A 69 -30.97 0.98 -5.63
C GLU A 69 -31.27 -0.40 -5.04
N ASP A 70 -32.52 -0.85 -5.13
CA ASP A 70 -32.87 -2.23 -4.81
C ASP A 70 -32.12 -3.19 -5.73
N ALA A 71 -31.48 -4.21 -5.15
CA ALA A 71 -30.67 -5.15 -5.89
C ALA A 71 -30.87 -6.58 -5.36
N VAL A 72 -30.41 -7.55 -6.14
CA VAL A 72 -30.33 -8.95 -5.72
C VAL A 72 -28.86 -9.30 -5.54
N GLN A 73 -28.52 -9.77 -4.34
CA GLN A 73 -27.15 -10.15 -4.01
C GLN A 73 -26.59 -11.16 -5.03
N GLY A 74 -25.38 -10.88 -5.53
CA GLY A 74 -24.69 -11.74 -6.49
C GLY A 74 -25.03 -11.47 -7.97
N VAL A 75 -26.03 -10.62 -8.27
CA VAL A 75 -26.28 -10.18 -9.66
C VAL A 75 -25.21 -9.21 -10.12
N ARG A 76 -24.98 -8.13 -9.37
CA ARG A 76 -23.87 -7.21 -9.66
C ARG A 76 -22.55 -7.83 -9.19
N GLN A 77 -21.58 -7.92 -10.09
CA GLN A 77 -20.30 -8.55 -9.81
C GLN A 77 -19.36 -7.61 -9.04
N LYS A 78 -18.42 -8.20 -8.28
CA LYS A 78 -17.26 -7.48 -7.73
C LYS A 78 -16.51 -6.81 -8.89
N ARG A 79 -16.03 -5.58 -8.71
CA ARG A 79 -15.13 -4.95 -9.69
C ARG A 79 -13.91 -5.82 -9.89
N GLU A 80 -13.53 -6.02 -11.15
CA GLU A 80 -12.38 -6.84 -11.49
C GLU A 80 -11.09 -6.18 -11.00
N VAL A 81 -10.21 -6.99 -10.43
CA VAL A 81 -8.87 -6.57 -10.04
C VAL A 81 -8.00 -6.51 -11.30
N VAL A 82 -7.64 -5.31 -11.75
CA VAL A 82 -6.73 -5.16 -12.89
C VAL A 82 -5.31 -5.45 -12.42
N ARG A 83 -4.82 -6.64 -12.74
CA ARG A 83 -3.42 -7.02 -12.47
C ARG A 83 -2.54 -6.56 -13.63
N ARG A 84 -1.42 -5.90 -13.31
CA ARG A 84 -0.41 -5.50 -14.30
C ARG A 84 0.03 -6.73 -15.10
N THR A 85 -0.28 -6.73 -16.39
CA THR A 85 0.41 -7.59 -17.34
C THR A 85 1.68 -6.88 -17.79
N PHE A 86 2.76 -7.62 -17.88
CA PHE A 86 4.03 -7.13 -18.39
C PHE A 86 4.60 -8.19 -19.31
N THR A 87 5.24 -7.73 -20.38
CA THR A 87 6.01 -8.61 -21.26
C THR A 87 7.45 -8.53 -20.81
N GLU A 88 8.01 -9.65 -20.35
CA GLU A 88 9.44 -9.76 -20.10
C GLU A 88 10.09 -10.68 -21.13
N THR A 89 11.38 -10.44 -21.38
CA THR A 89 12.25 -11.36 -22.11
C THR A 89 13.42 -11.75 -21.22
N ARG A 90 14.01 -12.91 -21.53
CA ARG A 90 15.21 -13.37 -20.83
C ARG A 90 16.37 -12.42 -21.13
N SER A 91 17.19 -12.16 -20.11
CA SER A 91 18.41 -11.38 -20.29
C SER A 91 19.31 -11.96 -21.38
N THR A 92 19.76 -11.08 -22.26
CA THR A 92 20.77 -11.37 -23.29
C THR A 92 22.19 -11.21 -22.76
N THR A 93 22.36 -10.66 -21.56
CA THR A 93 23.65 -10.48 -20.92
C THR A 93 24.19 -11.80 -20.37
N ARG A 94 25.45 -12.12 -20.64
CA ARG A 94 26.10 -13.35 -20.14
C ARG A 94 26.57 -13.24 -18.69
N GLN A 95 26.93 -12.03 -18.25
CA GLN A 95 27.35 -11.76 -16.87
C GLN A 95 26.13 -11.49 -15.98
N GLY A 96 26.15 -12.06 -14.78
CA GLY A 96 25.11 -11.88 -13.77
C GLY A 96 25.37 -10.66 -12.89
N ALA A 97 24.30 -10.11 -12.32
CA ALA A 97 24.38 -9.07 -11.30
C ALA A 97 25.03 -9.61 -10.01
N PRO A 98 25.61 -8.74 -9.15
CA PRO A 98 26.29 -9.14 -7.91
C PRO A 98 25.31 -9.59 -6.81
N LEU A 99 24.61 -10.70 -7.04
CA LEU A 99 23.61 -11.26 -6.14
C LEU A 99 24.25 -11.85 -4.89
N LEU A 100 23.85 -11.34 -3.71
CA LEU A 100 24.24 -11.88 -2.41
C LEU A 100 23.37 -13.07 -2.02
N TRP A 101 22.05 -12.91 -2.14
CA TRP A 101 21.08 -13.94 -1.81
C TRP A 101 19.75 -13.75 -2.54
N LYS A 102 18.95 -14.81 -2.60
CA LYS A 102 17.60 -14.80 -3.17
C LYS A 102 16.63 -15.64 -2.36
N PHE A 103 15.38 -15.19 -2.28
CA PHE A 103 14.28 -15.80 -1.56
C PHE A 103 13.07 -15.96 -2.50
N ASP A 104 12.61 -17.19 -2.67
CA ASP A 104 11.52 -17.52 -3.59
C ASP A 104 10.15 -17.47 -2.87
N THR A 105 9.33 -16.51 -3.26
CA THR A 105 7.96 -16.26 -2.79
C THR A 105 6.90 -16.97 -3.62
N LYS A 106 7.25 -17.82 -4.60
CA LYS A 106 6.35 -18.70 -5.38
C LYS A 106 5.33 -18.04 -6.31
N ALA A 107 5.11 -16.74 -6.18
CA ALA A 107 4.24 -15.95 -7.05
C ALA A 107 4.85 -14.57 -7.31
N THR A 108 4.55 -13.99 -8.47
CA THR A 108 4.95 -12.64 -8.90
C THR A 108 4.91 -11.64 -7.75
N ALA A 109 5.99 -10.89 -7.54
CA ALA A 109 6.10 -9.94 -6.45
C ALA A 109 6.20 -8.49 -6.95
N PHE A 110 5.37 -7.61 -6.38
CA PHE A 110 5.36 -6.16 -6.63
C PHE A 110 5.69 -5.37 -5.37
N GLY A 111 5.13 -5.79 -4.24
CA GLY A 111 5.37 -5.15 -2.96
C GLY A 111 6.81 -5.36 -2.52
N ILE A 112 7.52 -4.26 -2.28
CA ILE A 112 8.83 -4.25 -1.65
C ILE A 112 8.93 -3.03 -0.75
N PHE A 113 9.56 -3.23 0.40
CA PHE A 113 10.09 -2.15 1.21
C PHE A 113 11.48 -2.56 1.70
N ALA A 114 12.49 -1.71 1.56
CA ALA A 114 13.83 -1.97 2.08
C ALA A 114 14.23 -0.87 3.05
N GLY A 115 14.57 -1.25 4.29
CA GLY A 115 15.25 -0.38 5.23
C GLY A 115 16.45 -1.07 5.84
N ASP A 116 17.10 -0.38 6.76
CA ASP A 116 18.38 -0.83 7.32
C ASP A 116 18.25 -2.09 8.19
N ASP A 117 17.08 -2.31 8.78
CA ASP A 117 16.79 -3.38 9.73
C ASP A 117 16.02 -4.55 9.11
N GLN A 118 15.13 -4.27 8.15
CA GLN A 118 14.24 -5.24 7.54
C GLN A 118 14.00 -4.92 6.07
N VAL A 119 13.83 -5.99 5.29
CA VAL A 119 13.42 -5.96 3.90
C VAL A 119 12.19 -6.82 3.74
N TRP A 120 11.19 -6.28 3.07
CA TRP A 120 9.88 -6.88 2.95
C TRP A 120 9.56 -7.18 1.50
N VAL A 121 8.82 -8.26 1.29
CA VAL A 121 8.25 -8.64 0.00
C VAL A 121 6.80 -9.02 0.15
N GLY A 122 5.97 -8.58 -0.81
CA GLY A 122 4.57 -8.95 -0.96
C GLY A 122 4.28 -9.45 -2.38
N ASN A 123 3.61 -10.59 -2.50
CA ASN A 123 3.32 -11.22 -3.79
C ASN A 123 1.84 -11.20 -4.19
N GLN A 124 1.55 -11.64 -5.43
CA GLN A 124 0.19 -11.68 -5.99
C GLN A 124 -0.75 -12.71 -5.33
N ASP A 125 -0.23 -13.63 -4.53
CA ASP A 125 -1.03 -14.61 -3.77
C ASP A 125 -1.33 -14.10 -2.35
N GLY A 126 -1.00 -12.85 -2.04
CA GLY A 126 -1.25 -12.22 -0.74
C GLY A 126 -0.22 -12.57 0.33
N GLN A 127 0.84 -13.30 -0.02
CA GLN A 127 1.90 -13.63 0.94
C GLN A 127 2.82 -12.43 1.15
N VAL A 128 3.13 -12.15 2.41
CA VAL A 128 4.07 -11.11 2.83
C VAL A 128 5.14 -11.72 3.71
N HIS A 129 6.40 -11.39 3.46
CA HIS A 129 7.53 -11.82 4.28
C HIS A 129 8.41 -10.63 4.64
N ALA A 130 8.81 -10.54 5.91
CA ALA A 130 9.87 -9.66 6.39
C ALA A 130 11.14 -10.48 6.60
N LEU A 131 12.25 -10.02 6.04
CA LEU A 131 13.55 -10.64 6.15
C LEU A 131 14.55 -9.66 6.78
N SER A 132 15.56 -10.18 7.46
CA SER A 132 16.76 -9.41 7.79
C SER A 132 17.51 -9.00 6.51
N PRO A 133 18.40 -7.99 6.55
CA PRO A 133 19.22 -7.61 5.41
C PRO A 133 20.02 -8.78 4.83
N ASP A 134 20.41 -9.75 5.67
CA ASP A 134 21.16 -10.94 5.29
C ASP A 134 20.30 -12.08 4.76
N GLY A 135 18.98 -11.91 4.70
CA GLY A 135 18.05 -12.88 4.12
C GLY A 135 17.63 -13.97 5.10
N GLU A 136 17.40 -13.64 6.37
CA GLU A 136 16.72 -14.51 7.33
C GLU A 136 15.25 -14.09 7.42
N VAL A 137 14.30 -15.02 7.21
CA VAL A 137 12.87 -14.71 7.33
C VAL A 137 12.48 -14.56 8.80
N GLN A 138 12.03 -13.37 9.17
CA GLN A 138 11.66 -13.01 10.54
C GLN A 138 10.16 -13.04 10.77
N ARG A 139 9.35 -12.62 9.78
CA ARG A 139 7.89 -12.57 9.87
C ARG A 139 7.25 -13.00 8.56
N SER A 140 6.08 -13.62 8.65
CA SER A 140 5.26 -14.00 7.49
C SER A 140 3.78 -13.70 7.75
N PHE A 141 3.09 -13.23 6.73
CA PHE A 141 1.66 -12.94 6.76
C PHE A 141 0.97 -13.44 5.48
N THR A 142 -0.32 -13.71 5.58
CA THR A 142 -1.20 -13.98 4.43
C THR A 142 -2.33 -12.98 4.44
N LEU A 143 -2.33 -12.05 3.49
CA LEU A 143 -3.40 -11.08 3.25
C LEU A 143 -4.46 -11.66 2.30
N PRO A 144 -5.68 -11.09 2.24
CA PRO A 144 -6.80 -11.71 1.52
C PRO A 144 -6.68 -11.73 -0.01
N ASP A 145 -5.82 -10.90 -0.60
CA ASP A 145 -5.58 -10.83 -2.05
C ASP A 145 -4.14 -10.34 -2.31
N GLY A 146 -3.76 -10.19 -3.59
CA GLY A 146 -2.39 -9.86 -4.00
C GLY A 146 -1.87 -8.52 -3.45
N VAL A 147 -0.61 -8.51 -3.01
CA VAL A 147 0.06 -7.32 -2.45
C VAL A 147 0.77 -6.54 -3.55
N LYS A 148 0.44 -5.25 -3.68
CA LYS A 148 1.00 -4.36 -4.72
C LYS A 148 2.17 -3.53 -4.24
N CYS A 149 2.12 -3.12 -2.99
CA CYS A 149 3.01 -2.10 -2.47
C CYS A 149 3.19 -2.32 -0.97
N LEU A 150 4.41 -2.09 -0.52
CA LEU A 150 4.80 -2.10 0.88
C LEU A 150 5.47 -0.77 1.16
N VAL A 151 5.05 -0.10 2.21
CA VAL A 151 5.57 1.22 2.59
C VAL A 151 5.75 1.28 4.08
N ARG A 152 6.52 2.27 4.53
CA ARG A 152 6.79 2.46 5.94
C ARG A 152 6.74 3.95 6.27
N ASP A 153 6.08 4.27 7.36
CA ASP A 153 6.09 5.60 7.98
C ASP A 153 6.72 5.42 9.36
N ASP A 154 7.98 5.82 9.50
CA ASP A 154 8.83 5.51 10.67
C ASP A 154 8.90 3.99 10.97
N ARG A 155 8.33 3.50 12.06
CA ARG A 155 8.32 2.07 12.40
C ARG A 155 7.08 1.31 11.90
N TRP A 156 6.09 2.01 11.35
CA TRP A 156 4.82 1.40 10.95
C TRP A 156 4.87 0.93 9.49
N THR A 157 4.67 -0.36 9.28
CA THR A 157 4.71 -0.97 7.95
C THR A 157 3.30 -1.21 7.44
N PHE A 158 3.03 -0.80 6.20
CA PHE A 158 1.73 -0.95 5.56
C PHE A 158 1.83 -1.72 4.24
N ALA A 159 0.81 -2.51 3.94
CA ALA A 159 0.68 -3.28 2.71
C ALA A 159 -0.61 -2.92 1.96
N GLY A 160 -0.47 -2.45 0.72
CA GLY A 160 -1.60 -2.25 -0.19
C GLY A 160 -1.98 -3.55 -0.89
N CYS A 161 -3.24 -3.90 -0.83
CA CYS A 161 -3.77 -5.17 -1.28
C CYS A 161 -4.80 -4.98 -2.41
N ASP A 162 -4.83 -5.92 -3.36
CA ASP A 162 -5.77 -5.97 -4.49
C ASP A 162 -7.23 -6.05 -4.04
N ASP A 163 -7.45 -6.45 -2.79
CA ASP A 163 -8.73 -6.34 -2.14
C ASP A 163 -9.10 -4.89 -1.81
N GLY A 164 -8.40 -3.85 -2.24
CA GLY A 164 -8.74 -2.43 -2.01
C GLY A 164 -8.50 -1.92 -0.59
N ASN A 165 -7.92 -2.73 0.31
CA ASN A 165 -7.56 -2.31 1.66
C ASN A 165 -6.06 -2.09 1.78
N VAL A 166 -5.67 -1.28 2.77
CA VAL A 166 -4.29 -1.15 3.23
C VAL A 166 -4.21 -1.72 4.63
N TYR A 167 -3.34 -2.71 4.81
CA TYR A 167 -3.14 -3.42 6.06
C TYR A 167 -1.94 -2.87 6.81
N ASP A 168 -2.08 -2.61 8.11
CA ASP A 168 -0.95 -2.40 9.01
C ASP A 168 -0.35 -3.76 9.39
N LEU A 169 0.97 -3.89 9.25
CA LEU A 169 1.78 -5.08 9.52
C LEU A 169 2.78 -4.88 10.68
N SER A 170 2.64 -3.79 11.41
CA SER A 170 3.59 -3.35 12.44
C SER A 170 3.49 -4.21 13.69
N GLY A 171 2.26 -4.61 14.04
CA GLY A 171 1.96 -5.47 15.18
C GLY A 171 2.16 -6.97 14.90
N LYS A 172 1.69 -7.79 15.84
CA LYS A 172 1.76 -9.26 15.73
C LYS A 172 0.84 -9.80 14.63
N LEU A 173 -0.35 -9.22 14.52
CA LEU A 173 -1.37 -9.63 13.55
C LEU A 173 -1.77 -8.44 12.68
N PRO A 174 -1.96 -8.63 11.37
CA PRO A 174 -2.39 -7.56 10.48
C PRO A 174 -3.79 -7.03 10.84
N PHE A 175 -4.06 -5.77 10.53
CA PHE A 175 -5.41 -5.20 10.57
C PHE A 175 -5.59 -4.16 9.47
N ILE A 176 -6.83 -3.83 9.12
CA ILE A 176 -7.14 -2.80 8.13
C ILE A 176 -6.84 -1.43 8.75
N ALA A 177 -5.88 -0.71 8.18
CA ALA A 177 -5.54 0.66 8.57
C ALA A 177 -6.21 1.70 7.67
N TYR A 178 -6.29 1.42 6.37
CA TYR A 178 -6.96 2.29 5.41
C TYR A 178 -7.88 1.48 4.50
N GLU A 179 -9.02 2.06 4.20
CA GLU A 179 -9.92 1.60 3.13
C GLU A 179 -9.79 2.61 2.00
N VAL A 180 -9.09 2.23 0.94
CA VAL A 180 -8.82 3.12 -0.19
C VAL A 180 -9.81 2.77 -1.28
N GLU A 181 -10.77 3.66 -1.48
CA GLU A 181 -11.74 3.54 -2.54
C GLU A 181 -11.29 4.41 -3.72
N GLY A 182 -10.96 3.76 -4.84
CA GLY A 182 -10.64 4.40 -6.12
C GLY A 182 -11.65 4.00 -7.20
N SER A 183 -11.82 4.85 -8.24
CA SER A 183 -12.73 4.53 -9.35
C SER A 183 -12.25 3.30 -10.13
N ALA A 184 -10.94 3.07 -10.15
CA ALA A 184 -10.30 1.91 -10.75
C ALA A 184 -9.34 1.20 -9.78
N ALA A 185 -8.74 0.10 -10.23
CA ALA A 185 -7.81 -0.71 -9.42
C ALA A 185 -6.62 0.13 -8.93
N LEU A 186 -6.30 0.01 -7.64
CA LEU A 186 -5.15 0.69 -7.03
C LEU A 186 -3.85 0.12 -7.59
N LEU A 187 -2.95 1.02 -7.96
CA LEU A 187 -1.68 0.67 -8.57
C LEU A 187 -0.47 0.95 -7.69
N TRP A 188 -0.55 2.02 -6.89
CA TRP A 188 0.55 2.47 -6.07
C TRP A 188 0.03 3.11 -4.80
N LEU A 189 0.84 3.04 -3.74
CA LEU A 189 0.67 3.87 -2.55
C LEU A 189 2.01 4.33 -2.01
N ASP A 190 2.02 5.48 -1.35
CA ASP A 190 3.13 5.96 -0.54
C ASP A 190 2.60 6.70 0.69
N ILE A 191 3.39 6.76 1.75
CA ILE A 191 2.98 7.37 3.02
C ILE A 191 4.10 8.21 3.61
N HIS A 192 3.73 9.36 4.17
CA HIS A 192 4.65 10.21 4.90
C HIS A 192 3.89 11.00 5.98
N ALA A 193 4.35 10.91 7.22
CA ALA A 193 3.80 11.67 8.36
C ALA A 193 2.26 11.56 8.46
N GLY A 194 1.75 10.33 8.39
CA GLY A 194 0.32 10.04 8.48
C GLY A 194 -0.52 10.37 7.24
N THR A 195 0.06 10.99 6.21
CA THR A 195 -0.61 11.21 4.92
C THR A 195 -0.33 10.02 4.00
N LEU A 196 -1.35 9.21 3.74
CA LEU A 196 -1.28 8.14 2.75
C LEU A 196 -1.80 8.67 1.41
N ALA A 197 -1.02 8.53 0.35
CA ALA A 197 -1.47 8.81 -1.01
C ALA A 197 -1.51 7.52 -1.83
N ALA A 198 -2.48 7.43 -2.73
CA ALA A 198 -2.65 6.28 -3.61
C ALA A 198 -3.02 6.72 -5.02
N SER A 199 -2.69 5.89 -6.01
CA SER A 199 -3.09 6.08 -7.40
C SER A 199 -3.77 4.85 -7.96
N ASP A 200 -4.52 5.06 -9.05
CA ASP A 200 -5.25 3.99 -9.73
C ASP A 200 -4.90 3.88 -11.23
N TRP A 201 -5.56 2.91 -11.88
CA TRP A 201 -5.42 2.64 -13.30
C TRP A 201 -5.82 3.81 -14.21
N ASP A 202 -6.70 4.70 -13.75
CA ASP A 202 -7.10 5.87 -14.52
C ASP A 202 -6.15 7.05 -14.32
N GLY A 203 -5.05 6.85 -13.59
CA GLY A 203 -4.08 7.91 -13.30
C GLY A 203 -4.61 8.92 -12.30
N ASN A 204 -5.66 8.60 -11.56
CA ASN A 204 -6.16 9.43 -10.47
C ASN A 204 -5.24 9.32 -9.27
N VAL A 205 -5.25 10.34 -8.41
CA VAL A 205 -4.47 10.38 -7.16
C VAL A 205 -5.37 10.81 -6.02
N PHE A 206 -5.30 10.07 -4.91
CA PHE A 206 -6.09 10.25 -3.71
C PHE A 206 -5.17 10.45 -2.52
N ALA A 207 -5.59 11.24 -1.53
CA ALA A 207 -4.89 11.34 -0.25
C ALA A 207 -5.84 11.12 0.92
N PHE A 208 -5.33 10.44 1.94
CA PHE A 208 -6.04 10.05 3.15
C PHE A 208 -5.22 10.46 4.37
N ASP A 209 -5.92 10.88 5.42
CA ASP A 209 -5.30 11.06 6.74
C ASP A 209 -5.17 9.73 7.47
N ALA A 210 -4.49 9.74 8.61
CA ALA A 210 -4.27 8.56 9.44
C ALA A 210 -5.57 7.94 10.01
N GLU A 211 -6.69 8.66 9.96
CA GLU A 211 -7.99 8.13 10.32
C GLU A 211 -8.68 7.42 9.16
N SER A 212 -8.00 7.26 8.00
CA SER A 212 -8.52 6.75 6.73
C SER A 212 -9.61 7.64 6.11
N ASP A 213 -9.67 8.93 6.48
CA ASP A 213 -10.55 9.89 5.83
C ASP A 213 -9.87 10.45 4.58
N GLN A 214 -10.55 10.34 3.43
CA GLN A 214 -10.08 10.97 2.20
C GLN A 214 -10.09 12.50 2.39
N GLN A 215 -8.94 13.12 2.21
CA GLN A 215 -8.76 14.57 2.29
C GLN A 215 -9.09 15.23 0.96
N TRP A 216 -8.58 14.65 -0.14
CA TRP A 216 -8.82 15.12 -1.50
C TRP A 216 -8.63 13.99 -2.51
N ALA A 217 -9.15 14.23 -3.72
CA ALA A 217 -8.95 13.38 -4.88
C ALA A 217 -8.77 14.23 -6.12
N ASN A 218 -7.75 13.92 -6.92
CA ASN A 218 -7.56 14.43 -8.27
C ASN A 218 -7.95 13.33 -9.26
N VAL A 219 -9.12 13.52 -9.88
CA VAL A 219 -9.69 12.58 -10.84
C VAL A 219 -9.67 13.15 -12.25
N ALA A 220 -9.70 12.27 -13.26
CA ALA A 220 -9.68 12.65 -14.67
C ALA A 220 -8.45 13.51 -15.05
N THR A 221 -7.27 13.09 -14.58
CA THR A 221 -5.98 13.77 -14.78
C THR A 221 -5.54 13.86 -16.25
N GLY A 222 -6.27 13.25 -17.18
CA GLY A 222 -5.90 13.13 -18.60
C GLY A 222 -4.80 12.08 -18.84
N GLY A 223 -4.28 11.46 -17.78
CA GLY A 223 -3.40 10.30 -17.82
C GLY A 223 -4.15 8.98 -17.66
N LYS A 224 -3.39 7.89 -17.71
CA LYS A 224 -3.78 6.52 -17.36
C LYS A 224 -2.58 5.86 -16.71
N MET A 225 -2.79 4.75 -16.00
CA MET A 225 -1.74 3.93 -15.42
C MET A 225 -0.88 4.73 -14.43
N GLY A 226 -1.44 5.10 -13.27
CA GLY A 226 -0.73 5.81 -12.21
C GLY A 226 0.35 4.96 -11.52
N TRP A 227 1.44 4.63 -12.21
CA TRP A 227 2.55 3.79 -11.72
C TRP A 227 3.58 4.52 -10.85
N MET A 228 3.18 5.63 -10.26
CA MET A 228 3.99 6.37 -9.33
C MET A 228 3.09 7.23 -8.46
N VAL A 229 3.18 7.02 -7.16
CA VAL A 229 2.84 8.01 -6.13
C VAL A 229 3.99 8.04 -5.14
N ARG A 230 4.44 9.24 -4.80
CA ARG A 230 5.47 9.46 -3.77
C ARG A 230 5.06 10.61 -2.86
N VAL A 231 5.24 10.47 -1.55
CA VAL A 231 4.89 11.52 -0.59
C VAL A 231 6.14 11.95 0.17
N ASP A 232 6.30 13.26 0.38
CA ASP A 232 7.28 13.81 1.31
C ASP A 232 6.75 15.12 1.96
N ASP A 233 7.64 15.83 2.64
CA ASP A 233 7.34 17.11 3.29
C ASP A 233 6.86 18.22 2.34
N ARG A 234 7.12 18.11 1.04
CA ARG A 234 6.80 19.12 0.03
C ARG A 234 5.45 18.87 -0.62
N GLY A 235 5.08 17.61 -0.87
CA GLY A 235 3.86 17.30 -1.61
C GLY A 235 3.64 15.83 -1.93
N VAL A 236 2.65 15.60 -2.80
CA VAL A 236 2.37 14.29 -3.39
C VAL A 236 2.79 14.33 -4.85
N TYR A 237 3.84 13.58 -5.18
CA TYR A 237 4.30 13.40 -6.55
C TYR A 237 3.58 12.24 -7.20
N TYR A 238 3.33 12.35 -8.50
CA TYR A 238 2.70 11.30 -9.27
C TYR A 238 3.36 11.12 -10.62
N GLY A 239 3.11 9.96 -11.22
CA GLY A 239 3.56 9.64 -12.56
C GLY A 239 2.61 8.65 -13.23
N HIS A 240 2.28 8.95 -14.48
CA HIS A 240 1.31 8.21 -15.28
C HIS A 240 1.63 8.35 -16.77
N SER A 241 0.74 7.89 -17.66
CA SER A 241 0.96 7.89 -19.11
C SER A 241 1.23 9.26 -19.74
N ALA A 242 0.78 10.36 -19.12
CA ALA A 242 0.99 11.72 -19.64
C ALA A 242 2.24 12.43 -19.08
N GLY A 243 2.97 11.83 -18.14
CA GLY A 243 4.12 12.46 -17.50
C GLY A 243 4.14 12.32 -15.98
N VAL A 244 4.92 13.19 -15.35
CA VAL A 244 5.05 13.33 -13.89
C VAL A 244 4.51 14.67 -13.42
N GLY A 245 4.13 14.77 -12.16
CA GLY A 245 3.64 16.00 -11.56
C GLY A 245 3.68 15.99 -10.04
N MET A 246 3.18 17.07 -9.46
CA MET A 246 3.07 17.24 -8.02
C MET A 246 1.76 17.95 -7.65
N TYR A 247 1.11 17.43 -6.62
CA TYR A 247 0.01 18.08 -5.91
C TYR A 247 0.50 18.62 -4.56
N ASP A 248 -0.09 19.71 -4.11
CA ASP A 248 0.02 20.16 -2.72
C ASP A 248 -0.51 19.07 -1.79
N ARG A 249 0.25 18.74 -0.74
CA ARG A 249 -0.06 17.59 0.13
C ARG A 249 -1.41 17.71 0.82
N THR A 250 -1.80 18.93 1.19
CA THR A 250 -2.96 19.18 2.06
C THR A 250 -4.21 19.50 1.26
N SER A 251 -4.10 20.39 0.27
CA SER A 251 -5.24 20.85 -0.53
C SER A 251 -5.50 20.01 -1.78
N GLY A 252 -4.50 19.25 -2.25
CA GLY A 252 -4.58 18.52 -3.51
C GLY A 252 -4.49 19.42 -4.74
N LEU A 253 -4.20 20.73 -4.61
CA LEU A 253 -4.05 21.61 -5.76
C LEU A 253 -2.84 21.20 -6.62
N PRO A 254 -2.96 21.16 -7.95
CA PRO A 254 -1.82 20.88 -8.84
C PRO A 254 -0.78 22.01 -8.73
N LEU A 255 0.47 21.64 -8.44
CA LEU A 255 1.59 22.57 -8.34
C LEU A 255 2.37 22.65 -9.65
N TRP A 256 2.69 21.51 -10.24
CA TRP A 256 3.37 21.45 -11.53
C TRP A 256 3.13 20.11 -12.22
N GLN A 257 3.38 20.09 -13.53
CA GLN A 257 3.39 18.89 -14.37
C GLN A 257 4.50 19.00 -15.42
N ALA A 258 5.12 17.87 -15.75
CA ALA A 258 6.13 17.77 -16.79
C ALA A 258 5.91 16.51 -17.64
N LYS A 259 6.04 16.67 -18.96
CA LYS A 259 5.94 15.54 -19.88
C LYS A 259 7.18 14.66 -19.76
N THR A 260 6.97 13.36 -19.70
CA THR A 260 8.02 12.35 -19.89
C THR A 260 8.10 11.92 -21.35
N ARG A 261 9.24 11.37 -21.75
CA ARG A 261 9.36 10.59 -22.98
C ARG A 261 8.71 9.23 -22.71
N GLY A 262 7.45 9.22 -23.12
CA GLY A 262 6.44 8.19 -22.99
C GLY A 262 6.18 7.70 -21.56
N VAL A 263 5.43 6.61 -21.44
CA VAL A 263 4.60 6.36 -20.25
C VAL A 263 5.46 6.02 -19.03
N VAL A 264 5.13 6.61 -17.88
CA VAL A 264 5.76 6.26 -16.60
C VAL A 264 5.32 4.86 -16.19
N LEU A 265 6.29 4.02 -15.85
CA LEU A 265 6.11 2.63 -15.43
C LEU A 265 6.56 2.37 -13.98
N PHE A 266 7.34 3.30 -13.42
CA PHE A 266 7.82 3.26 -12.04
C PHE A 266 8.34 4.64 -11.63
N GLY A 267 8.14 5.00 -10.35
CA GLY A 267 8.67 6.23 -9.77
C GLY A 267 9.54 6.00 -8.53
N TRP A 268 10.65 6.72 -8.45
CA TRP A 268 11.52 6.78 -7.27
C TRP A 268 11.75 8.25 -6.86
N GLN A 269 11.98 8.47 -5.57
CA GLN A 269 12.37 9.77 -5.03
C GLN A 269 13.60 9.62 -4.14
N ASP A 270 14.51 10.58 -4.22
CA ASP A 270 15.67 10.66 -3.33
C ASP A 270 16.15 12.11 -3.21
N GLY A 271 16.26 12.59 -1.98
CA GLY A 271 16.67 13.97 -1.68
C GLY A 271 15.89 15.03 -2.48
N GLN A 272 16.57 15.67 -3.42
CA GLN A 272 16.03 16.78 -4.23
C GLN A 272 15.45 16.36 -5.57
N ASP A 273 15.45 15.06 -5.86
CA ASP A 273 15.19 14.52 -7.19
C ASP A 273 14.03 13.51 -7.20
N LEU A 274 13.40 13.40 -8.36
CA LEU A 274 12.49 12.34 -8.75
C LEU A 274 13.03 11.61 -9.97
N TYR A 275 12.76 10.32 -10.04
CA TYR A 275 13.22 9.45 -11.13
C TYR A 275 12.01 8.68 -11.66
N ALA A 276 11.81 8.76 -12.97
CA ALA A 276 10.73 8.06 -13.67
C ALA A 276 11.32 7.04 -14.64
N GLY A 277 11.10 5.75 -14.38
CA GLY A 277 11.33 4.69 -15.36
C GLY A 277 10.20 4.67 -16.38
N THR A 278 10.52 4.67 -17.67
CA THR A 278 9.53 4.80 -18.74
C THR A 278 9.52 3.62 -19.72
N ALA A 279 8.42 3.50 -20.46
CA ALA A 279 8.29 2.52 -21.54
C ALA A 279 9.19 2.82 -22.76
N GLN A 280 9.89 3.95 -22.78
CA GLN A 280 10.79 4.38 -23.84
C GLN A 280 12.25 4.13 -23.45
N ASN A 281 12.48 3.10 -22.64
CA ASN A 281 13.78 2.58 -22.27
C ASN A 281 14.67 3.59 -21.54
N LEU A 282 14.06 4.45 -20.71
CA LEU A 282 14.77 5.52 -20.02
C LEU A 282 14.40 5.54 -18.54
N ILE A 283 15.37 5.89 -17.70
CA ILE A 283 15.06 6.64 -16.48
C ILE A 283 15.20 8.12 -16.82
N GLN A 284 14.25 8.94 -16.37
CA GLN A 284 14.32 10.39 -16.45
C GLN A 284 14.36 10.98 -15.05
N ARG A 285 15.39 11.79 -14.74
CA ARG A 285 15.52 12.52 -13.48
C ARG A 285 14.95 13.91 -13.61
N PHE A 286 14.12 14.30 -12.64
CA PHE A 286 13.57 15.63 -12.47
C PHE A 286 13.94 16.18 -11.09
N THR A 287 14.04 17.50 -10.95
CA THR A 287 14.04 18.12 -9.63
C THR A 287 12.65 18.00 -9.00
N LYS A 288 12.57 18.16 -7.68
CA LYS A 288 11.30 18.26 -6.94
C LYS A 288 10.42 19.46 -7.34
N ALA A 289 10.95 20.39 -8.12
CA ALA A 289 10.24 21.51 -8.73
C ALA A 289 9.74 21.22 -10.17
N GLY A 290 9.99 20.02 -10.70
CA GLY A 290 9.49 19.57 -12.01
C GLY A 290 10.43 19.84 -13.19
N GLU A 291 11.65 20.28 -12.93
CA GLU A 291 12.63 20.53 -13.99
C GLU A 291 13.32 19.23 -14.41
N HIS A 292 13.33 18.90 -15.70
CA HIS A 292 14.08 17.76 -16.22
C HIS A 292 15.59 18.03 -16.11
N VAL A 293 16.35 17.04 -15.64
CA VAL A 293 17.79 17.19 -15.38
C VAL A 293 18.65 16.23 -16.19
N GLN A 294 18.29 14.94 -16.24
CA GLN A 294 19.16 13.90 -16.79
C GLN A 294 18.34 12.71 -17.27
N ASP A 295 18.83 12.05 -18.33
CA ASP A 295 18.30 10.77 -18.79
C ASP A 295 19.33 9.64 -18.67
N TYR A 296 18.87 8.43 -18.42
CA TYR A 296 19.69 7.22 -18.32
C TYR A 296 19.13 6.17 -19.28
N ALA A 297 19.87 5.90 -20.36
CA ALA A 297 19.42 5.03 -21.44
C ALA A 297 19.60 3.53 -21.08
N CYS A 298 18.49 2.80 -21.14
CA CYS A 298 18.42 1.35 -21.05
C CYS A 298 18.13 0.75 -22.44
N ASP A 299 18.12 -0.58 -22.54
CA ASP A 299 17.93 -1.26 -23.82
C ASP A 299 16.47 -1.75 -24.01
N ALA A 300 15.67 -1.71 -22.94
CA ALA A 300 14.25 -2.06 -22.93
C ALA A 300 13.48 -1.23 -21.88
N ALA A 301 12.15 -1.37 -21.86
CA ALA A 301 11.26 -0.59 -20.99
C ALA A 301 11.67 -0.73 -19.52
N VAL A 302 11.79 0.39 -18.81
CA VAL A 302 12.27 0.40 -17.43
C VAL A 302 11.09 0.11 -16.50
N LEU A 303 11.11 -1.07 -15.89
CA LEU A 303 10.04 -1.56 -15.02
C LEU A 303 10.23 -1.12 -13.56
N SER A 304 11.47 -0.82 -13.16
CA SER A 304 11.80 -0.32 -11.82
C SER A 304 13.10 0.49 -11.83
N CYS A 305 13.23 1.41 -10.87
CA CYS A 305 14.46 2.18 -10.64
C CYS A 305 14.61 2.56 -9.17
N ALA A 306 15.85 2.78 -8.73
CA ALA A 306 16.21 3.27 -7.40
C ALA A 306 17.56 3.98 -7.46
N THR A 307 17.95 4.63 -6.37
CA THR A 307 19.25 5.31 -6.26
C THR A 307 19.93 4.99 -4.93
N SER A 308 21.26 5.03 -4.93
CA SER A 308 21.99 5.25 -3.67
C SER A 308 21.75 6.69 -3.18
N PRO A 309 22.03 7.01 -1.90
CA PRO A 309 21.81 8.34 -1.33
C PRO A 309 22.41 9.46 -2.17
N GLY A 310 21.64 10.52 -2.38
CA GLY A 310 22.07 11.66 -3.19
C GLY A 310 22.22 11.31 -4.67
N GLY A 311 21.67 10.20 -5.14
CA GLY A 311 21.73 9.75 -6.52
C GLY A 311 23.14 9.51 -7.06
N GLU A 312 24.13 9.21 -6.20
CA GLU A 312 25.51 8.92 -6.62
C GLU A 312 25.55 7.80 -7.67
N TYR A 313 24.77 6.74 -7.41
CA TYR A 313 24.48 5.66 -8.34
C TYR A 313 22.98 5.59 -8.61
N VAL A 314 22.63 5.38 -9.88
CA VAL A 314 21.26 5.19 -10.35
C VAL A 314 21.11 3.78 -10.90
N PHE A 315 20.11 3.04 -10.42
CA PHE A 315 19.87 1.66 -10.81
C PHE A 315 18.57 1.54 -11.62
N ALA A 316 18.59 0.68 -12.63
CA ALA A 316 17.43 0.39 -13.47
C ALA A 316 17.21 -1.11 -13.58
N GLY A 317 15.95 -1.54 -13.62
CA GLY A 317 15.53 -2.89 -13.96
C GLY A 317 14.63 -2.83 -15.18
N ASP A 318 15.02 -3.48 -16.28
CA ASP A 318 14.28 -3.42 -17.53
C ASP A 318 13.46 -4.68 -17.82
N SER A 319 12.58 -4.60 -18.83
CA SER A 319 11.78 -5.73 -19.29
C SER A 319 12.59 -6.81 -20.02
N GLY A 320 13.88 -6.59 -20.26
CA GLY A 320 14.83 -7.59 -20.72
C GLY A 320 15.47 -8.40 -19.59
N SER A 321 14.93 -8.33 -18.37
CA SER A 321 15.53 -8.95 -17.17
C SER A 321 16.99 -8.52 -16.93
N ALA A 322 17.35 -7.30 -17.34
CA ALA A 322 18.65 -6.72 -17.04
C ALA A 322 18.54 -5.72 -15.87
N VAL A 323 19.63 -5.62 -15.12
CA VAL A 323 19.86 -4.60 -14.10
C VAL A 323 21.00 -3.71 -14.57
N TYR A 324 20.88 -2.41 -14.34
CA TYR A 324 21.84 -1.40 -14.75
C TYR A 324 22.35 -0.64 -13.53
N CYS A 325 23.57 -0.10 -13.65
CA CYS A 325 24.07 0.94 -12.76
C CYS A 325 24.65 2.07 -13.60
N PHE A 326 24.30 3.29 -13.23
CA PHE A 326 24.79 4.51 -13.82
C PHE A 326 25.39 5.40 -12.74
N THR A 327 26.32 6.27 -13.12
CA THR A 327 26.69 7.42 -12.30
C THR A 327 25.57 8.46 -12.30
N ARG A 328 25.60 9.38 -11.34
CA ARG A 328 24.68 10.54 -11.27
C ARG A 328 24.60 11.38 -12.56
N THR A 329 25.63 11.37 -13.41
CA THR A 329 25.73 12.14 -14.66
C THR A 329 25.26 11.34 -15.89
N GLY A 330 24.81 10.10 -15.71
CA GLY A 330 24.25 9.28 -16.78
C GLY A 330 25.24 8.33 -17.47
N GLU A 331 26.48 8.26 -17.00
CA GLU A 331 27.43 7.26 -17.51
C GLU A 331 26.99 5.86 -17.06
N ARG A 332 26.78 4.96 -18.01
CA ARG A 332 26.45 3.56 -17.72
C ARG A 332 27.70 2.80 -17.31
N LEU A 333 27.81 2.47 -16.03
CA LEU A 333 28.92 1.67 -15.49
C LEU A 333 28.80 0.21 -15.93
N TRP A 334 27.60 -0.36 -15.87
CA TRP A 334 27.34 -1.72 -16.33
C TRP A 334 25.87 -1.99 -16.65
N LYS A 335 25.67 -3.08 -17.40
CA LYS A 335 24.39 -3.76 -17.62
C LYS A 335 24.63 -5.25 -17.38
N LEU A 336 23.89 -5.85 -16.46
CA LEU A 336 24.05 -7.23 -16.03
C LEU A 336 22.72 -7.98 -16.08
N GLY A 337 22.73 -9.29 -16.27
CA GLY A 337 21.52 -10.09 -16.17
C GLY A 337 21.08 -10.22 -14.72
N SER A 338 19.79 -10.00 -14.42
CA SER A 338 19.30 -10.07 -13.04
C SER A 338 19.49 -11.45 -12.40
N GLY A 339 19.45 -12.52 -13.21
CA GLY A 339 19.50 -13.91 -12.76
C GLY A 339 18.23 -14.41 -12.06
N VAL A 340 17.26 -13.53 -11.79
CA VAL A 340 16.07 -13.81 -10.97
C VAL A 340 14.74 -13.37 -11.61
N GLY A 341 14.75 -13.01 -12.91
CA GLY A 341 13.59 -12.51 -13.66
C GLY A 341 13.56 -10.98 -13.76
N GLY A 342 12.55 -10.41 -14.45
CA GLY A 342 12.37 -8.97 -14.54
C GLY A 342 12.12 -8.33 -13.17
N ALA A 343 12.90 -7.30 -12.83
CA ALA A 343 12.72 -6.55 -11.59
C ALA A 343 11.51 -5.62 -11.72
N LEU A 344 10.42 -5.96 -11.04
CA LEU A 344 9.15 -5.23 -11.09
C LEU A 344 9.10 -4.08 -10.09
N SER A 345 9.91 -4.17 -9.03
CA SER A 345 10.17 -3.09 -8.09
C SER A 345 11.56 -3.26 -7.48
N MET A 346 12.15 -2.15 -7.06
CA MET A 346 13.45 -2.14 -6.39
C MET A 346 13.58 -1.00 -5.40
N GLN A 347 14.41 -1.19 -4.38
CA GLN A 347 14.78 -0.16 -3.40
C GLN A 347 16.22 -0.36 -2.96
N TYR A 348 16.90 0.74 -2.63
CA TYR A 348 18.26 0.73 -2.09
C TYR A 348 18.19 0.92 -0.57
N ALA A 349 18.98 0.15 0.19
CA ALA A 349 19.21 0.38 1.61
C ALA A 349 20.59 -0.15 2.01
N SER A 350 21.33 0.62 2.82
CA SER A 350 22.59 0.19 3.46
C SER A 350 23.59 -0.51 2.52
N GLY A 351 23.87 0.07 1.34
CA GLY A 351 24.85 -0.48 0.39
C GLY A 351 24.33 -1.67 -0.42
N ARG A 352 23.04 -1.99 -0.34
CA ARG A 352 22.42 -3.10 -1.06
C ARG A 352 21.25 -2.61 -1.91
N LEU A 353 21.10 -3.22 -3.08
CA LEU A 353 19.93 -3.05 -3.93
C LEU A 353 19.04 -4.27 -3.81
N TYR A 354 17.80 -4.06 -3.37
CA TYR A 354 16.81 -5.11 -3.21
C TYR A 354 15.83 -5.08 -4.37
N LEU A 355 15.52 -6.25 -4.93
CA LEU A 355 14.64 -6.41 -6.09
C LEU A 355 13.52 -7.39 -5.76
N VAL A 356 12.31 -7.11 -6.23
CA VAL A 356 11.24 -8.11 -6.33
C VAL A 356 10.87 -8.35 -7.79
N THR A 357 10.61 -9.61 -8.14
CA THR A 357 10.58 -10.01 -9.55
C THR A 357 9.28 -10.66 -10.01
N SER A 358 9.14 -10.69 -11.33
CA SER A 358 8.12 -11.42 -12.09
C SER A 358 8.01 -12.90 -11.77
N ARG A 359 9.09 -13.51 -11.26
CA ARG A 359 9.15 -14.94 -10.91
C ARG A 359 8.88 -15.18 -9.43
N GLY A 360 8.50 -14.15 -8.68
CA GLY A 360 8.30 -14.26 -7.24
C GLY A 360 9.60 -14.45 -6.50
N THR A 361 10.59 -13.62 -6.76
CA THR A 361 11.85 -13.64 -6.01
C THR A 361 12.07 -12.29 -5.34
N LEU A 362 12.39 -12.28 -4.05
CA LEU A 362 13.08 -11.17 -3.39
C LEU A 362 14.58 -11.48 -3.45
N ALA A 363 15.39 -10.55 -3.94
CA ALA A 363 16.83 -10.72 -4.02
C ALA A 363 17.57 -9.48 -3.51
N ALA A 364 18.76 -9.71 -2.94
CA ALA A 364 19.68 -8.65 -2.56
C ALA A 364 20.92 -8.69 -3.45
N LEU A 365 21.27 -7.53 -3.98
CA LEU A 365 22.49 -7.30 -4.74
C LEU A 365 23.42 -6.43 -3.89
N ASP A 366 24.71 -6.72 -3.95
CA ASP A 366 25.72 -5.84 -3.40
C ASP A 366 25.83 -4.59 -4.30
N ALA A 367 25.56 -3.44 -3.72
CA ALA A 367 25.60 -2.14 -4.38
C ALA A 367 26.61 -1.20 -3.69
N SER A 368 27.54 -1.76 -2.91
CA SER A 368 28.70 -1.02 -2.41
C SER A 368 29.57 -0.52 -3.57
N PRO A 369 30.29 0.60 -3.40
CA PRO A 369 31.24 1.08 -4.40
C PRO A 369 32.23 0.00 -4.85
N GLU A 370 32.72 -0.81 -3.92
CA GLU A 370 33.65 -1.91 -4.19
C GLU A 370 33.00 -2.99 -5.08
N ALA A 371 31.77 -3.39 -4.77
CA ALA A 371 31.04 -4.37 -5.57
C ALA A 371 30.66 -3.84 -6.95
N ILE A 372 30.32 -2.54 -7.07
CA ILE A 372 30.07 -1.89 -8.36
C ILE A 372 31.33 -1.92 -9.23
N GLN A 373 32.50 -1.68 -8.66
CA GLN A 373 33.78 -1.78 -9.39
C GLN A 373 34.14 -3.23 -9.73
N ALA A 374 33.89 -4.18 -8.83
CA ALA A 374 34.08 -5.61 -9.08
C ALA A 374 33.19 -6.11 -10.23
N ALA A 375 31.92 -5.71 -10.23
CA ALA A 375 30.95 -6.07 -11.26
C ALA A 375 31.35 -5.56 -12.65
N GLN A 376 31.99 -4.38 -12.75
CA GLN A 376 32.55 -3.88 -14.02
C GLN A 376 33.66 -4.78 -14.57
N ARG A 377 34.42 -5.45 -13.69
CA ARG A 377 35.43 -6.45 -14.06
C ARG A 377 34.84 -7.84 -14.30
N GLY A 378 33.53 -8.00 -14.16
CA GLY A 378 32.83 -9.29 -14.29
C GLY A 378 32.95 -10.17 -13.05
N GLU A 379 33.34 -9.61 -11.90
CA GLU A 379 33.42 -10.31 -10.62
C GLU A 379 32.08 -10.20 -9.89
N ALA A 380 31.53 -11.33 -9.44
CA ALA A 380 30.29 -11.36 -8.67
C ALA A 380 30.35 -12.51 -7.63
N PRO A 381 29.75 -12.32 -6.44
CA PRO A 381 29.63 -13.38 -5.46
C PRO A 381 28.69 -14.50 -5.95
N ALA A 382 28.84 -15.68 -5.37
CA ALA A 382 27.87 -16.76 -5.55
C ALA A 382 26.65 -16.51 -4.66
N PRO A 383 25.43 -16.42 -5.22
CA PRO A 383 24.25 -16.12 -4.43
C PRO A 383 23.83 -17.27 -3.53
N ARG A 384 23.42 -16.95 -2.30
CA ARG A 384 22.81 -17.91 -1.37
C ARG A 384 21.29 -18.04 -1.60
N ASP A 385 20.81 -19.28 -1.67
CA ASP A 385 19.37 -19.56 -1.62
C ASP A 385 18.85 -19.46 -0.18
N VAL A 386 17.94 -18.51 0.06
CA VAL A 386 17.20 -18.37 1.30
C VAL A 386 15.96 -19.27 1.23
N LYS A 387 15.75 -20.06 2.28
CA LYS A 387 14.60 -20.94 2.41
C LYS A 387 13.70 -20.47 3.54
N LEU A 388 12.40 -20.56 3.33
CA LEU A 388 11.44 -20.44 4.42
C LEU A 388 11.57 -21.68 5.32
N ALA A 389 11.75 -21.47 6.62
CA ALA A 389 11.78 -22.57 7.58
C ALA A 389 10.42 -23.28 7.61
N ALA A 390 10.40 -24.61 7.69
CA ALA A 390 9.15 -25.38 7.69
C ALA A 390 8.21 -25.04 8.87
N ALA A 391 8.76 -24.53 9.97
CA ALA A 391 8.01 -24.10 11.14
C ALA A 391 7.51 -22.64 11.05
N ALA A 392 7.87 -21.88 10.01
CA ALA A 392 7.43 -20.51 9.85
C ALA A 392 5.92 -20.47 9.60
N GLN A 393 5.16 -19.92 10.56
CA GLN A 393 3.73 -19.73 10.44
C GLN A 393 3.43 -18.34 9.88
N ALA A 394 2.56 -18.28 8.88
CA ALA A 394 2.01 -17.03 8.37
C ALA A 394 0.80 -16.62 9.21
N SER A 395 0.76 -15.37 9.65
CA SER A 395 -0.39 -14.80 10.36
C SER A 395 -1.38 -14.17 9.39
N ALA A 396 -2.68 -14.32 9.65
CA ALA A 396 -3.75 -13.69 8.88
C ALA A 396 -4.31 -12.44 9.59
N PRO A 397 -4.97 -11.52 8.87
CA PRO A 397 -5.58 -10.35 9.47
C PRO A 397 -6.57 -10.67 10.59
N LEU A 398 -6.57 -9.82 11.62
CA LEU A 398 -7.55 -9.84 12.70
C LEU A 398 -8.94 -9.48 12.18
N THR A 399 -9.90 -10.37 12.43
CA THR A 399 -11.33 -10.12 12.20
C THR A 399 -12.07 -9.73 13.47
N GLN A 400 -11.54 -10.06 14.65
CA GLN A 400 -12.11 -9.75 15.97
C GLN A 400 -11.01 -9.49 17.00
N LEU A 401 -11.25 -8.57 17.94
CA LEU A 401 -10.33 -8.27 19.04
C LEU A 401 -10.44 -9.32 20.16
N THR A 402 -9.31 -9.62 20.79
CA THR A 402 -9.32 -10.40 22.04
C THR A 402 -9.98 -9.56 23.14
N VAL A 403 -10.90 -10.18 23.88
CA VAL A 403 -11.55 -9.58 25.05
C VAL A 403 -10.68 -9.83 26.29
N THR A 404 -10.45 -8.79 27.09
CA THR A 404 -9.65 -8.87 28.30
C THR A 404 -10.29 -8.07 29.43
N ALA A 405 -10.04 -8.49 30.67
CA ALA A 405 -10.34 -7.66 31.83
C ALA A 405 -9.42 -6.44 31.84
N ASP A 406 -9.89 -5.32 32.36
CA ASP A 406 -9.03 -4.15 32.54
C ASP A 406 -7.92 -4.45 33.56
N SER A 407 -6.69 -4.60 33.06
CA SER A 407 -5.52 -4.89 33.90
C SER A 407 -4.96 -3.65 34.60
N GLY A 408 -5.42 -2.45 34.22
CA GLY A 408 -4.84 -1.17 34.65
C GLY A 408 -3.43 -0.91 34.08
N GLN A 409 -2.91 -1.80 33.22
CA GLN A 409 -1.62 -1.65 32.55
C GLN A 409 -1.82 -1.31 31.07
N GLY A 410 -1.15 -0.27 30.59
CA GLY A 410 -1.27 0.24 29.22
C GLY A 410 -2.15 1.48 29.13
N VAL A 411 -2.58 1.82 27.91
CA VAL A 411 -3.37 3.02 27.61
C VAL A 411 -4.80 2.64 27.30
N ARG A 412 -5.73 3.16 28.09
CA ARG A 412 -7.16 2.93 27.91
C ARG A 412 -7.71 3.90 26.87
N LEU A 413 -8.42 3.37 25.90
CA LEU A 413 -9.07 4.13 24.85
C LEU A 413 -10.59 3.99 24.93
N VAL A 414 -11.31 5.02 24.50
CA VAL A 414 -12.77 4.97 24.33
C VAL A 414 -13.14 5.25 22.88
N CYS A 415 -14.13 4.53 22.37
CA CYS A 415 -14.72 4.77 21.07
C CYS A 415 -15.98 5.62 21.21
N GLU A 416 -15.93 6.86 20.76
CA GLU A 416 -17.03 7.80 20.89
C GLU A 416 -17.57 8.23 19.53
N ARG A 417 -18.83 8.68 19.53
CA ARG A 417 -19.44 9.26 18.34
C ARG A 417 -19.06 10.73 18.26
N ASP A 418 -18.47 11.11 17.14
CA ASP A 418 -18.13 12.48 16.79
C ASP A 418 -18.84 12.85 15.48
N GLY A 419 -19.97 13.55 15.61
CA GLY A 419 -20.91 13.75 14.52
C GLY A 419 -21.41 12.43 13.91
N THR A 420 -21.09 12.20 12.64
CA THR A 420 -21.46 10.97 11.92
C THR A 420 -20.44 9.85 12.04
N ARG A 421 -19.22 10.13 12.55
CA ARG A 421 -18.09 9.19 12.60
C ARG A 421 -17.90 8.63 14.01
N LEU A 422 -17.26 7.48 14.10
CA LEU A 422 -16.72 6.96 15.36
C LEU A 422 -15.25 7.31 15.44
N ARG A 423 -14.80 7.84 16.59
CA ARG A 423 -13.41 8.20 16.86
C ARG A 423 -12.94 7.48 18.10
N VAL A 424 -11.67 7.07 18.10
CA VAL A 424 -11.02 6.45 19.27
C VAL A 424 -10.07 7.45 19.88
N ARG A 425 -10.16 7.66 21.19
CA ARG A 425 -9.34 8.64 21.94
C ARG A 425 -8.83 8.03 23.24
N PRO A 426 -7.65 8.45 23.74
CA PRO A 426 -7.16 8.02 25.04
C PRO A 426 -8.03 8.60 26.16
N THR A 427 -8.18 7.81 27.22
CA THR A 427 -8.84 8.19 28.49
C THR A 427 -7.89 8.13 29.68
N THR A 428 -6.72 7.49 29.52
CA THR A 428 -5.65 7.51 30.51
C THR A 428 -5.13 8.95 30.69
N PRO A 429 -4.90 9.43 31.93
CA PRO A 429 -4.29 10.73 32.18
C PRO A 429 -2.91 10.87 31.52
N GLY A 430 -2.57 12.08 31.07
CA GLY A 430 -1.27 12.38 30.45
C GLY A 430 -1.29 12.43 28.91
N TYR A 431 -2.39 12.04 28.27
CA TYR A 431 -2.56 12.15 26.82
C TYR A 431 -3.48 13.31 26.44
N HIS A 432 -3.16 13.98 25.34
CA HIS A 432 -4.09 14.92 24.67
C HIS A 432 -5.33 14.19 24.14
N ALA A 433 -6.44 14.91 24.00
CA ALA A 433 -7.69 14.39 23.42
C ALA A 433 -7.64 14.29 21.88
N TRP A 434 -6.56 13.73 21.34
CA TRP A 434 -6.37 13.51 19.91
C TRP A 434 -6.94 12.15 19.49
N ASN A 435 -7.21 12.03 18.19
CA ASN A 435 -7.64 10.76 17.61
C ASN A 435 -6.49 9.75 17.62
N VAL A 436 -6.82 8.48 17.82
CA VAL A 436 -5.91 7.34 17.67
C VAL A 436 -6.21 6.67 16.33
N GLN A 437 -5.20 6.50 15.48
CA GLN A 437 -5.29 5.68 14.27
C GLN A 437 -5.68 4.26 14.69
N PHE A 438 -6.92 3.90 14.37
CA PHE A 438 -7.56 2.68 14.88
C PHE A 438 -8.41 2.00 13.79
N PRO A 439 -8.39 0.66 13.66
CA PRO A 439 -9.10 -0.06 12.60
C PRO A 439 -10.60 0.25 12.62
N ARG A 440 -11.13 0.82 11.53
CA ARG A 440 -12.55 1.26 11.47
C ARG A 440 -13.53 0.11 11.66
N ASN A 441 -13.22 -1.04 11.07
CA ASN A 441 -14.00 -2.26 11.17
C ASN A 441 -14.06 -2.84 12.60
N LEU A 442 -13.16 -2.41 13.50
CA LEU A 442 -13.12 -2.85 14.90
C LEU A 442 -13.71 -1.80 15.86
N ARG A 443 -14.18 -0.64 15.36
CA ARG A 443 -14.79 0.42 16.18
C ARG A 443 -16.23 0.10 16.53
N GLU A 444 -16.49 -0.09 17.81
CA GLU A 444 -17.84 -0.20 18.39
C GLU A 444 -18.16 1.01 19.29
N ALA A 445 -19.30 1.67 19.06
CA ALA A 445 -19.68 2.88 19.79
C ALA A 445 -19.84 2.61 21.29
N GLY A 446 -19.16 3.40 22.12
CA GLY A 446 -19.14 3.27 23.58
C GLY A 446 -18.20 2.17 24.09
N ALA A 447 -17.58 1.38 23.21
CA ALA A 447 -16.62 0.37 23.64
C ALA A 447 -15.34 0.99 24.18
N THR A 448 -14.74 0.29 25.13
CA THR A 448 -13.43 0.61 25.70
C THR A 448 -12.40 -0.38 25.17
N TYR A 449 -11.21 0.12 24.83
CA TYR A 449 -10.08 -0.69 24.40
C TYR A 449 -8.88 -0.46 25.29
N LEU A 450 -7.95 -1.41 25.25
CA LEU A 450 -6.67 -1.33 25.93
C LEU A 450 -5.56 -1.62 24.92
N VAL A 451 -4.59 -0.71 24.84
CA VAL A 451 -3.38 -0.86 24.02
C VAL A 451 -2.14 -0.83 24.91
N ASP A 452 -1.01 -1.37 24.44
CA ASP A 452 0.22 -1.38 25.24
C ASP A 452 0.77 0.04 25.42
N ASP A 453 0.81 0.84 24.35
CA ASP A 453 1.18 2.25 24.41
C ASP A 453 0.64 3.06 23.21
N LEU A 454 0.78 4.38 23.27
CA LEU A 454 0.53 5.31 22.18
C LEU A 454 1.76 6.18 21.90
N VAL A 455 2.04 6.42 20.62
CA VAL A 455 3.08 7.37 20.18
C VAL A 455 2.43 8.55 19.49
N ASP A 456 2.86 9.76 19.84
CA ASP A 456 2.51 10.99 19.12
C ASP A 456 3.07 10.93 17.70
N ALA A 457 2.17 11.04 16.72
CA ALA A 457 2.47 11.00 15.30
C ALA A 457 2.16 12.32 14.59
N GLY A 458 2.24 13.45 15.32
CA GLY A 458 2.05 14.79 14.76
C GLY A 458 0.60 15.25 14.79
N GLY A 459 -0.04 15.19 15.97
CA GLY A 459 -1.43 15.64 16.18
C GLY A 459 -2.48 14.53 16.11
N PHE A 460 -2.04 13.28 16.03
CA PHE A 460 -2.81 12.07 16.28
C PHE A 460 -1.90 11.04 16.95
N TYR A 461 -2.46 9.98 17.50
CA TYR A 461 -1.68 8.88 18.08
C TYR A 461 -1.69 7.65 17.18
N ARG A 462 -0.57 6.93 17.19
CA ARG A 462 -0.52 5.55 16.69
C ARG A 462 -0.42 4.57 17.83
N VAL A 463 -1.08 3.43 17.65
CA VAL A 463 -1.00 2.32 18.58
C VAL A 463 0.38 1.66 18.51
N VAL A 464 0.91 1.35 19.68
CA VAL A 464 2.04 0.44 19.86
C VAL A 464 1.55 -0.82 20.57
N GLY A 465 1.97 -1.98 20.05
CA GLY A 465 1.62 -3.28 20.62
C GLY A 465 0.22 -3.76 20.27
N ASP A 466 -0.38 -4.56 21.14
CA ASP A 466 -1.63 -5.26 20.86
C ASP A 466 -2.87 -4.42 21.23
N ILE A 467 -3.88 -4.44 20.35
CA ILE A 467 -5.20 -3.87 20.61
C ILE A 467 -6.10 -4.94 21.25
N ARG A 468 -6.69 -4.64 22.40
CA ARG A 468 -7.64 -5.53 23.10
C ARG A 468 -8.94 -4.79 23.40
N ARG A 469 -10.06 -5.50 23.40
CA ARG A 469 -11.35 -4.99 23.87
C ARG A 469 -11.47 -5.23 25.37
N VAL A 470 -11.90 -4.21 26.11
CA VAL A 470 -12.24 -4.34 27.52
C VAL A 470 -13.69 -4.79 27.62
N GLY A 471 -13.95 -5.89 28.33
CA GLY A 471 -15.29 -6.50 28.42
C GLY A 471 -15.42 -7.58 29.47
#